data_AF-A0A4Y8W8L5-F1
#
_entry.id   AF-A0A4Y8W8L5-F1
#
_cell.length_a   1.000
_cell.length_b   1.000
_cell.length_c   1.000
_cell.angle_alpha   90.00
_cell.angle_beta   90.00
_cell.angle_gamma   90.00
#
_symmetry.space_group_name_H-M   'P 1'
#
loop_
_entity.id
_entity.type
_entity.pdbx_description
1 polymer ?
#
loop_
_entity_poly.entity_id
_entity_poly.type
_entity_poly.pdbx_seq_one_letter_code
_entity_poly.pdbx_strand_id
1 'polypeptide(L)'
;MNKQSLYELYEKTYFHEMEVREKLVGRVQINFALIATGFAVLSYMIRMLDFEQNHPVIGIFILSVLTCLVLAIFCVRHLVKAFWGNEYEGMPIASEIDNYRAELLEHAESIRTYNTQYPEAAQPEVDVDQQVSDFVYNKFRDCSSHNTKVNDIRSEHVHKSFGWLLYSSIPFIIASSLFVVGNLDVSSPRKETPIINQTLNQQLTAIAISLEQLNQSQGVTMSNKTPPPPPPPAKPPSRRVIQKDQPERKM
;
A
#
# COMPACT_ATOMS: atom_id res chain seq x y z
N MET A 1 -19.52 -46.56 11.79
CA MET A 1 -18.66 -46.36 10.60
C MET A 1 -17.67 -47.51 10.56
N ASN A 2 -17.42 -48.13 9.41
CA ASN A 2 -16.41 -49.18 9.30
C ASN A 2 -14.99 -48.56 9.20
N LYS A 3 -13.95 -49.37 9.40
CA LYS A 3 -12.54 -48.91 9.37
C LYS A 3 -12.18 -48.26 8.02
N GLN A 4 -12.66 -48.82 6.92
CA GLN A 4 -12.42 -48.29 5.57
C GLN A 4 -12.99 -46.88 5.39
N SER A 5 -14.22 -46.63 5.83
CA SER A 5 -14.82 -45.29 5.77
C SER A 5 -14.11 -44.29 6.68
N LEU A 6 -13.57 -44.72 7.83
CA LEU A 6 -12.75 -43.85 8.68
C LEU A 6 -11.41 -43.51 8.00
N TYR A 7 -10.79 -44.50 7.35
CA TYR A 7 -9.57 -44.29 6.58
C TYR A 7 -9.79 -43.25 5.48
N GLU A 8 -10.82 -43.43 4.65
CA GLU A 8 -11.17 -42.49 3.58
C GLU A 8 -11.50 -41.10 4.11
N LEU A 9 -12.14 -41.02 5.28
CA LEU A 9 -12.41 -39.73 5.93
C LEU A 9 -11.11 -39.02 6.31
N TYR A 10 -10.19 -39.70 7.00
CA TYR A 10 -8.93 -39.08 7.43
C TYR A 10 -8.01 -38.73 6.26
N GLU A 11 -7.96 -39.57 5.23
CA GLU A 11 -7.25 -39.26 3.99
C GLU A 11 -7.79 -37.98 3.35
N LYS A 12 -9.12 -37.89 3.17
CA LYS A 12 -9.76 -36.68 2.61
C LYS A 12 -9.54 -35.46 3.49
N THR A 13 -9.62 -35.59 4.81
CA THR A 13 -9.35 -34.48 5.73
C THR A 13 -7.89 -34.04 5.60
N TYR A 14 -6.93 -34.96 5.57
CA TYR A 14 -5.52 -34.61 5.38
C TYR A 14 -5.28 -33.79 4.11
N PHE A 15 -5.78 -34.25 2.96
CA PHE A 15 -5.64 -33.51 1.71
C PHE A 15 -6.37 -32.18 1.74
N HIS A 16 -7.56 -32.13 2.36
CA HIS A 16 -8.28 -30.87 2.57
C HIS A 16 -7.45 -29.87 3.38
N GLU A 17 -6.80 -30.29 4.46
CA GLU A 17 -5.95 -29.40 5.27
C GLU A 17 -4.72 -28.89 4.51
N MET A 18 -4.16 -29.71 3.60
CA MET A 18 -3.09 -29.26 2.70
C MET A 18 -3.58 -28.18 1.72
N GLU A 19 -4.77 -28.34 1.14
CA GLU A 19 -5.36 -27.29 0.29
C GLU A 19 -5.67 -26.01 1.09
N VAL A 20 -6.19 -26.15 2.31
CA VAL A 20 -6.49 -25.01 3.19
C VAL A 20 -5.20 -24.25 3.51
N ARG A 21 -4.09 -24.95 3.77
CA ARG A 21 -2.78 -24.33 3.97
C ARG A 21 -2.40 -23.43 2.79
N GLU A 22 -2.56 -23.88 1.56
CA GLU A 22 -2.26 -23.08 0.36
C GLU A 22 -3.18 -21.87 0.22
N LYS A 23 -4.49 -22.08 0.42
CA LYS A 23 -5.49 -20.98 0.40
C LYS A 23 -5.17 -19.92 1.46
N LEU A 24 -4.74 -20.33 2.66
CA LEU A 24 -4.32 -19.40 3.72
C LEU A 24 -3.07 -18.60 3.34
N VAL A 25 -2.07 -19.23 2.71
CA VAL A 25 -0.88 -18.51 2.20
C VAL A 25 -1.30 -17.45 1.19
N GLY A 26 -2.18 -17.77 0.23
CA GLY A 26 -2.69 -16.80 -0.73
C GLY A 26 -3.40 -15.61 -0.07
N ARG A 27 -4.26 -15.87 0.93
CA ARG A 27 -4.94 -14.80 1.68
C ARG A 27 -3.97 -13.89 2.43
N VAL A 28 -2.94 -14.46 3.05
CA VAL A 28 -1.90 -13.70 3.74
C VAL A 28 -1.12 -12.81 2.76
N GLN A 29 -0.72 -13.34 1.60
CA GLN A 29 -0.01 -12.59 0.56
C GLN A 29 -0.82 -11.39 0.04
N ILE A 30 -2.12 -11.60 -0.24
CA ILE A 30 -3.01 -10.51 -0.68
C ILE A 30 -3.07 -9.41 0.38
N ASN A 31 -3.25 -9.77 1.66
CA ASN A 31 -3.30 -8.78 2.74
C ASN A 31 -1.97 -8.01 2.89
N PHE A 32 -0.82 -8.70 2.79
CA PHE A 32 0.49 -8.03 2.79
C PHE A 32 0.64 -7.04 1.63
N ALA A 33 0.22 -7.43 0.43
CA ALA A 33 0.29 -6.57 -0.76
C ALA A 33 -0.56 -5.30 -0.60
N LEU A 34 -1.76 -5.43 -0.02
CA LEU A 34 -2.64 -4.29 0.24
C LEU A 34 -2.02 -3.32 1.25
N ILE A 35 -1.44 -3.82 2.35
CA ILE A 35 -0.74 -2.97 3.34
C ILE A 35 0.47 -2.28 2.72
N ALA A 36 1.29 -3.01 1.98
CA ALA A 36 2.48 -2.46 1.34
C ALA A 36 2.11 -1.34 0.35
N THR A 37 1.07 -1.55 -0.44
CA THR A 37 0.52 -0.54 -1.35
C THR A 37 0.02 0.69 -0.58
N GLY A 38 -0.71 0.48 0.52
CA GLY A 38 -1.16 1.56 1.40
C GLY A 38 0.01 2.37 1.97
N PHE A 39 1.08 1.71 2.42
CA PHE A 39 2.29 2.39 2.90
C PHE A 39 3.01 3.16 1.80
N ALA A 40 3.07 2.66 0.57
CA ALA A 40 3.64 3.40 -0.55
C ALA A 40 2.87 4.70 -0.82
N VAL A 41 1.53 4.63 -0.82
CA VAL A 41 0.67 5.81 -0.99
C VAL A 41 0.83 6.80 0.18
N LEU A 42 0.83 6.31 1.42
CA LEU A 42 1.06 7.15 2.60
C LEU A 42 2.45 7.81 2.57
N SER A 43 3.48 7.08 2.18
CA SER A 43 4.84 7.62 2.03
C SER A 43 4.89 8.75 1.02
N TYR A 44 4.20 8.61 -0.12
CA TYR A 44 4.05 9.69 -1.09
C TYR A 44 3.36 10.91 -0.49
N MET A 45 2.21 10.72 0.19
CA MET A 45 1.42 11.81 0.77
C MET A 45 2.20 12.58 1.84
N ILE A 46 2.97 11.87 2.69
CA ILE A 46 3.84 12.48 3.69
C ILE A 46 4.95 13.29 3.01
N ARG A 47 5.58 12.74 1.96
CA ARG A 47 6.67 13.41 1.24
C ARG A 47 6.22 14.71 0.55
N MET A 48 4.98 14.72 0.05
CA MET A 48 4.41 15.84 -0.72
C MET A 48 3.56 16.79 0.12
N LEU A 49 3.58 16.64 1.44
CA LEU A 49 2.80 17.46 2.37
C LEU A 49 3.29 18.91 2.38
N ASP A 50 2.39 19.84 2.07
CA ASP A 50 2.61 21.28 2.18
C ASP A 50 2.32 21.77 3.60
N PHE A 51 3.34 22.32 4.27
CA PHE A 51 3.22 22.85 5.63
C PHE A 51 2.78 24.32 5.69
N GLU A 52 2.79 25.03 4.56
CA GLU A 52 2.45 26.46 4.48
C GLU A 52 0.92 26.69 4.43
N GLN A 53 0.14 25.62 4.26
CA GLN A 53 -1.31 25.68 4.12
C GLN A 53 -2.05 25.38 5.44
N ASN A 54 -3.31 25.81 5.53
CA ASN A 54 -4.29 25.61 6.61
C ASN A 54 -3.89 24.60 7.72
N HIS A 55 -3.19 25.08 8.75
CA HIS A 55 -2.66 24.28 9.88
C HIS A 55 -3.65 23.29 10.54
N PRO A 56 -4.95 23.59 10.77
CA PRO A 56 -5.88 22.61 11.34
C PRO A 56 -6.11 21.40 10.41
N VAL A 57 -6.13 21.59 9.09
CA VAL A 57 -6.32 20.48 8.13
C VAL A 57 -5.10 19.56 8.14
N ILE A 58 -3.90 20.14 8.23
CA ILE A 58 -2.65 19.39 8.39
C ILE A 58 -2.65 18.60 9.71
N GLY A 59 -3.11 19.21 10.81
CA GLY A 59 -3.21 18.54 12.10
C GLY A 59 -4.10 17.30 12.05
N ILE A 60 -5.28 17.41 11.44
CA ILE A 60 -6.21 16.27 11.28
C ILE A 60 -5.64 15.23 10.31
N PHE A 61 -4.96 15.66 9.25
CA PHE A 61 -4.24 14.77 8.33
C PHE A 61 -3.19 13.92 9.07
N ILE A 62 -2.30 14.57 9.83
CA ILE A 62 -1.25 13.87 10.59
C ILE A 62 -1.85 12.91 11.61
N LEU A 63 -2.90 13.33 12.34
CA LEU A 63 -3.59 12.47 13.30
C LEU A 63 -4.20 11.24 12.60
N SER A 64 -4.79 11.41 11.43
CA SER A 64 -5.36 10.33 10.62
C SER A 64 -4.27 9.36 10.15
N VAL A 65 -3.13 9.87 9.67
CA VAL A 65 -1.97 9.06 9.28
C VAL A 65 -1.43 8.27 10.46
N LEU A 66 -1.22 8.90 11.62
CA LEU A 66 -0.71 8.22 12.82
C LEU A 66 -1.67 7.11 13.28
N THR A 67 -2.97 7.40 13.29
CA THR A 67 -4.00 6.40 13.61
C THR A 67 -3.96 5.23 12.63
N CYS A 68 -3.84 5.51 11.33
CA CYS A 68 -3.68 4.48 10.30
C CYS A 68 -2.43 3.62 10.54
N LEU A 69 -1.28 4.22 10.86
CA LEU A 69 -0.04 3.49 11.13
C LEU A 69 -0.17 2.57 12.35
N VAL A 70 -0.80 3.04 13.43
CA VAL A 70 -1.04 2.23 14.64
C VAL A 70 -1.93 1.03 14.31
N LEU A 71 -3.02 1.23 13.58
CA LEU A 71 -3.92 0.13 13.17
C LEU A 71 -3.22 -0.85 12.22
N ALA A 72 -2.40 -0.34 11.30
CA ALA A 72 -1.61 -1.16 10.39
C ALA A 72 -0.60 -2.05 11.13
N ILE A 73 0.00 -1.58 12.25
CA ILE A 73 0.89 -2.41 13.09
C ILE A 73 0.13 -3.62 13.65
N PHE A 74 -1.10 -3.44 14.14
CA PHE A 74 -1.91 -4.56 14.62
C PHE A 74 -2.23 -5.55 13.50
N CYS A 75 -2.53 -5.04 12.30
CA CYS A 75 -2.76 -5.86 11.12
C CYS A 75 -1.51 -6.71 10.77
N VAL A 76 -0.35 -6.07 10.64
CA VAL A 76 0.94 -6.72 10.33
C VAL A 76 1.29 -7.77 11.38
N ARG A 77 1.09 -7.48 12.67
CA ARG A 77 1.35 -8.45 13.75
C ARG A 77 0.54 -9.73 13.57
N HIS A 78 -0.73 -9.63 13.18
CA HIS A 78 -1.57 -10.79 12.90
C HIS A 78 -1.14 -11.52 11.62
N LEU A 79 -0.74 -10.79 10.58
CA LEU A 79 -0.22 -11.41 9.35
C LEU A 79 1.06 -12.20 9.59
N VAL A 80 2.00 -11.65 10.36
CA VAL A 80 3.26 -12.34 10.70
C VAL A 80 2.97 -13.64 11.44
N LYS A 81 2.04 -13.63 12.41
CA LYS A 81 1.63 -14.86 13.11
C LYS A 81 0.93 -15.88 12.20
N ALA A 82 0.12 -15.42 11.26
CA ALA A 82 -0.54 -16.31 10.29
C ALA A 82 0.45 -16.92 9.27
N PHE A 83 1.58 -16.23 9.02
CA PHE A 83 2.57 -16.65 8.04
C PHE A 83 3.67 -17.52 8.64
N TRP A 84 4.26 -17.08 9.76
CA TRP A 84 5.52 -17.60 10.26
C TRP A 84 5.34 -18.53 11.46
N GLY A 85 6.23 -19.53 11.58
CA GLY A 85 6.29 -20.43 12.75
C GLY A 85 5.18 -21.48 12.81
N ASN A 86 4.56 -21.80 11.68
CA ASN A 86 3.52 -22.82 11.61
C ASN A 86 4.09 -24.09 10.97
N GLU A 87 4.20 -25.16 11.74
CA GLU A 87 4.74 -26.46 11.29
C GLU A 87 3.61 -27.42 10.93
N TYR A 88 3.74 -28.07 9.77
CA TYR A 88 2.79 -29.05 9.28
C TYR A 88 3.41 -30.44 9.35
N GLU A 89 2.59 -31.40 9.74
CA GLU A 89 2.96 -32.81 9.69
C GLU A 89 2.58 -33.39 8.33
N GLY A 90 3.54 -34.07 7.71
CA GLY A 90 3.35 -34.77 6.44
C GLY A 90 3.24 -36.27 6.65
N MET A 91 2.59 -36.93 5.69
CA MET A 91 2.64 -38.38 5.59
C MET A 91 4.09 -38.85 5.38
N PRO A 92 4.47 -40.02 5.93
CA PRO A 92 5.74 -40.65 5.63
C PRO A 92 5.86 -40.89 4.12
N ILE A 93 7.09 -40.81 3.61
CA ILE A 93 7.34 -41.04 2.19
C ILE A 93 7.12 -42.52 1.84
N ALA A 94 6.81 -42.80 0.58
CA ALA A 94 6.50 -44.17 0.14
C ALA A 94 7.60 -45.18 0.51
N SER A 95 8.88 -44.79 0.39
CA SER A 95 10.00 -45.65 0.78
C SER A 95 10.05 -45.97 2.27
N GLU A 96 9.60 -45.07 3.15
CA GLU A 96 9.53 -45.36 4.60
C GLU A 96 8.42 -46.36 4.90
N ILE A 97 7.28 -46.25 4.20
CA ILE A 97 6.18 -47.20 4.33
C ILE A 97 6.62 -48.59 3.82
N ASP A 98 7.31 -48.63 2.67
CA ASP A 98 7.83 -49.87 2.09
C ASP A 98 8.92 -50.51 2.96
N ASN A 99 9.82 -49.71 3.53
CA ASN A 99 10.84 -50.19 4.48
C ASN A 99 10.18 -50.78 5.73
N TYR A 100 9.21 -50.08 6.32
CA TYR A 100 8.45 -50.59 7.46
C TYR A 100 7.74 -51.92 7.13
N ARG A 101 7.17 -52.04 5.93
CA ARG A 101 6.58 -53.29 5.46
C ARG A 101 7.62 -54.40 5.31
N ALA A 102 8.81 -54.10 4.78
CA ALA A 102 9.89 -55.06 4.65
C ALA A 102 10.39 -55.56 6.01
N GLU A 103 10.55 -54.66 6.99
CA GLU A 103 10.90 -54.99 8.38
C GLU A 103 9.84 -55.89 9.03
N LEU A 104 8.55 -55.60 8.79
CA LEU A 104 7.46 -56.45 9.27
C LEU A 104 7.44 -57.85 8.63
N LEU A 105 7.77 -57.96 7.34
CA LEU A 105 7.89 -59.25 6.65
C LEU A 105 9.02 -60.09 7.24
N GLU A 106 10.19 -59.51 7.45
CA GLU A 106 11.33 -60.18 8.08
C GLU A 106 10.98 -60.62 9.51
N HIS A 107 10.31 -59.75 10.27
CA HIS A 107 9.85 -60.10 11.61
C HIS A 107 8.83 -61.25 11.60
N ALA A 108 7.86 -61.23 10.69
CA ALA A 108 6.88 -62.31 10.55
C ALA A 108 7.53 -63.65 10.17
N GLU A 109 8.54 -63.64 9.29
CA GLU A 109 9.32 -64.83 8.93
C GLU A 109 10.13 -65.37 10.12
N SER A 110 10.73 -64.47 10.92
CA SER A 110 11.45 -64.85 12.14
C SER A 110 10.54 -65.55 13.16
N ILE A 111 9.31 -65.05 13.34
CA ILE A 111 8.31 -65.66 14.23
C ILE A 111 7.86 -67.02 13.69
N ARG A 112 7.60 -67.14 12.37
CA ARG A 112 7.21 -68.42 11.78
C ARG A 112 8.31 -69.47 11.94
N THR A 113 9.57 -69.08 11.77
CA THR A 113 10.73 -69.96 11.97
C THR A 113 10.83 -70.39 13.44
N TYR A 114 10.70 -69.45 14.38
CA TYR A 114 10.69 -69.75 15.81
C TYR A 114 9.56 -70.70 16.21
N ASN A 115 8.34 -70.46 15.73
CA ASN A 115 7.17 -71.30 16.01
C ASN A 115 7.33 -72.73 15.47
N THR A 116 8.06 -72.88 14.37
CA THR A 116 8.38 -74.20 13.80
C THR A 116 9.40 -74.95 14.67
N GLN A 117 10.39 -74.25 15.22
CA GLN A 117 11.42 -74.84 16.09
C GLN A 117 10.94 -75.11 17.51
N TYR A 118 10.02 -74.28 18.03
CA TYR A 118 9.51 -74.34 19.40
C TYR A 118 7.97 -74.32 19.46
N PRO A 119 7.28 -75.41 19.06
CA PRO A 119 5.82 -75.43 18.96
C PRO A 119 5.10 -75.20 20.30
N GLU A 120 5.67 -75.73 21.39
CA GLU A 120 5.12 -75.60 22.75
C GLU A 120 5.21 -74.18 23.32
N ALA A 121 5.98 -73.29 22.68
CA ALA A 121 6.19 -71.90 23.09
C ALA A 121 5.85 -70.91 21.96
N ALA A 122 4.97 -71.30 21.03
CA ALA A 122 4.65 -70.53 19.83
C ALA A 122 4.19 -69.09 20.17
N GLN A 123 4.76 -68.14 19.44
CA GLN A 123 4.40 -66.72 19.48
C GLN A 123 3.24 -66.42 18.52
N PRO A 124 2.46 -65.35 18.78
CA PRO A 124 1.39 -64.93 17.87
C PRO A 124 1.93 -64.60 16.48
N GLU A 125 1.24 -65.07 15.43
CA GLU A 125 1.58 -64.68 14.06
C GLU A 125 1.29 -63.20 13.81
N VAL A 126 2.14 -62.59 12.99
CA VAL A 126 2.06 -61.18 12.62
C VAL A 126 1.33 -61.04 11.29
N ASP A 127 0.19 -60.35 11.31
CA ASP A 127 -0.49 -59.90 10.08
C ASP A 127 0.15 -58.60 9.58
N VAL A 128 1.04 -58.74 8.61
CA VAL A 128 1.81 -57.62 8.05
C VAL A 128 0.90 -56.59 7.38
N ASP A 129 -0.07 -57.04 6.57
CA ASP A 129 -0.92 -56.12 5.80
C ASP A 129 -1.83 -55.31 6.74
N GLN A 130 -2.33 -55.94 7.81
CA GLN A 130 -3.08 -55.25 8.84
C GLN A 130 -2.22 -54.23 9.59
N GLN A 131 -0.98 -54.57 9.98
CA GLN A 131 -0.11 -53.64 10.70
C GLN A 131 0.30 -52.45 9.83
N VAL A 132 0.62 -52.66 8.55
CA VAL A 132 0.89 -51.57 7.61
C VAL A 132 -0.35 -50.70 7.43
N SER A 133 -1.54 -51.31 7.27
CA SER A 133 -2.80 -50.58 7.19
C SER A 133 -3.05 -49.71 8.43
N ASP A 134 -2.82 -50.26 9.63
CA ASP A 134 -2.96 -49.55 10.89
C ASP A 134 -1.94 -48.41 11.03
N PHE A 135 -0.70 -48.62 10.60
CA PHE A 135 0.31 -47.57 10.56
C PHE A 135 -0.11 -46.38 9.70
N VAL A 136 -0.51 -46.63 8.44
CA VAL A 136 -0.95 -45.59 7.51
C VAL A 136 -2.22 -44.89 8.03
N TYR A 137 -3.19 -45.67 8.53
CA TYR A 137 -4.40 -45.14 9.13
C TYR A 137 -4.12 -44.18 10.29
N ASN A 138 -3.24 -44.57 11.22
CA ASN A 138 -2.86 -43.74 12.35
C ASN A 138 -2.13 -42.47 11.89
N LYS A 139 -1.24 -42.59 10.90
CA LYS A 139 -0.55 -41.42 10.33
C LYS A 139 -1.52 -40.41 9.71
N PHE A 140 -2.51 -40.86 8.92
CA PHE A 140 -3.54 -39.95 8.40
C PHE A 140 -4.32 -39.26 9.51
N ARG A 141 -4.74 -40.00 10.55
CA ARG A 141 -5.46 -39.44 11.70
C ARG A 141 -4.62 -38.37 12.42
N ASP A 142 -3.36 -38.66 12.71
CA ASP A 142 -2.52 -37.81 13.52
C ASP A 142 -2.11 -36.54 12.74
N CYS A 143 -1.65 -36.71 11.50
CA CYS A 143 -1.29 -35.58 10.64
C CYS A 143 -2.48 -34.68 10.34
N SER A 144 -3.66 -35.24 10.01
CA SER A 144 -4.87 -34.43 9.79
C SER A 144 -5.25 -33.65 11.04
N SER A 145 -5.26 -34.29 12.21
CA SER A 145 -5.62 -33.66 13.49
C SER A 145 -4.67 -32.51 13.87
N HIS A 146 -3.36 -32.69 13.67
CA HIS A 146 -2.38 -31.63 13.90
C HIS A 146 -2.56 -30.47 12.91
N ASN A 147 -2.68 -30.79 11.62
CA ASN A 147 -2.78 -29.79 10.57
C ASN A 147 -4.08 -28.96 10.66
N THR A 148 -5.20 -29.57 11.05
CA THR A 148 -6.46 -28.83 11.30
C THR A 148 -6.26 -27.78 12.41
N LYS A 149 -5.64 -28.15 13.54
CA LYS A 149 -5.39 -27.20 14.64
C LYS A 149 -4.52 -26.03 14.19
N VAL A 150 -3.48 -26.32 13.39
CA VAL A 150 -2.60 -25.28 12.83
C VAL A 150 -3.38 -24.38 11.87
N ASN A 151 -4.18 -24.95 10.98
CA ASN A 151 -5.01 -24.19 10.04
C ASN A 151 -6.04 -23.31 10.74
N ASP A 152 -6.68 -23.79 11.81
CA ASP A 152 -7.65 -23.00 12.59
C ASP A 152 -7.02 -21.76 13.22
N ILE A 153 -5.87 -21.93 13.89
CA ILE A 153 -5.13 -20.80 14.51
C ILE A 153 -4.70 -19.80 13.44
N ARG A 154 -4.17 -20.28 12.32
CA ARG A 154 -3.76 -19.42 11.20
C ARG A 154 -4.95 -18.68 10.61
N SER A 155 -6.06 -19.37 10.38
CA SER A 155 -7.30 -18.81 9.84
C SER A 155 -7.85 -17.70 10.74
N GLU A 156 -7.83 -17.89 12.06
CA GLU A 156 -8.22 -16.87 13.02
C GLU A 156 -7.35 -15.61 12.89
N HIS A 157 -6.03 -15.77 12.78
CA HIS A 157 -5.12 -14.64 12.58
C HIS A 157 -5.30 -13.95 11.22
N VAL A 158 -5.56 -14.70 10.15
CA VAL A 158 -5.92 -14.12 8.85
C VAL A 158 -7.20 -13.29 8.96
N HIS A 159 -8.24 -13.82 9.58
CA HIS A 159 -9.50 -13.12 9.77
C HIS A 159 -9.32 -11.82 10.58
N LYS A 160 -8.61 -11.89 11.71
CA LYS A 160 -8.29 -10.71 12.53
C LYS A 160 -7.46 -9.68 11.74
N SER A 161 -6.49 -10.12 10.94
CA SER A 161 -5.69 -9.21 10.11
C SER A 161 -6.57 -8.45 9.12
N PHE A 162 -7.52 -9.13 8.48
CA PHE A 162 -8.43 -8.49 7.54
C PHE A 162 -9.35 -7.46 8.25
N GLY A 163 -9.82 -7.78 9.46
CA GLY A 163 -10.56 -6.81 10.28
C GLY A 163 -9.75 -5.54 10.56
N TRP A 164 -8.49 -5.68 11.00
CA TRP A 164 -7.60 -4.54 11.23
C TRP A 164 -7.28 -3.77 9.95
N LEU A 165 -7.18 -4.44 8.81
CA LEU A 165 -7.00 -3.79 7.50
C LEU A 165 -8.20 -2.89 7.18
N LEU A 166 -9.43 -3.38 7.39
CA LEU A 166 -10.65 -2.60 7.20
C LEU A 166 -10.73 -1.42 8.19
N TYR A 167 -10.36 -1.61 9.45
CA TYR A 167 -10.31 -0.48 10.39
C TYR A 167 -9.25 0.55 10.01
N SER A 168 -8.10 0.11 9.49
CA SER A 168 -7.04 1.00 9.00
C SER A 168 -7.42 1.76 7.73
N SER A 169 -8.33 1.22 6.90
CA SER A 169 -8.74 1.89 5.66
C SER A 169 -9.58 3.15 5.91
N ILE A 170 -10.32 3.21 7.02
CA ILE A 170 -11.14 4.37 7.40
C ILE A 170 -10.28 5.64 7.57
N PRO A 171 -9.28 5.69 8.48
CA PRO A 171 -8.42 6.87 8.61
C PRO A 171 -7.56 7.11 7.37
N PHE A 172 -7.22 6.07 6.60
CA PHE A 172 -6.54 6.22 5.31
C PHE A 172 -7.38 7.00 4.29
N ILE A 173 -8.67 6.67 4.16
CA ILE A 173 -9.60 7.38 3.25
C ILE A 173 -9.79 8.83 3.72
N ILE A 174 -9.90 9.06 5.03
CA ILE A 174 -9.98 10.42 5.59
C ILE A 174 -8.71 11.20 5.27
N ALA A 175 -7.53 10.64 5.53
CA ALA A 175 -6.24 11.27 5.21
C ALA A 175 -6.12 11.57 3.72
N SER A 176 -6.49 10.62 2.84
CA SER A 176 -6.46 10.79 1.38
C SER A 176 -7.40 11.91 0.92
N SER A 177 -8.62 11.95 1.48
CA SER A 177 -9.60 12.99 1.16
C SER A 177 -9.12 14.37 1.60
N LEU A 178 -8.58 14.49 2.82
CA LEU A 178 -8.00 15.73 3.33
C LEU A 178 -6.79 16.19 2.50
N PHE A 179 -5.95 15.25 2.07
CA PHE A 179 -4.79 15.55 1.24
C PHE A 179 -5.18 16.19 -0.10
N VAL A 180 -6.19 15.63 -0.77
CA VAL A 180 -6.68 16.13 -2.06
C VAL A 180 -7.51 17.40 -1.90
N VAL A 181 -8.54 17.39 -1.04
CA VAL A 181 -9.48 18.51 -0.87
C VAL A 181 -8.82 19.70 -0.19
N GLY A 182 -7.94 19.44 0.78
CA GLY A 182 -7.17 20.46 1.47
C GLY A 182 -6.05 21.07 0.60
N ASN A 183 -5.90 20.63 -0.66
CA ASN A 183 -4.80 21.00 -1.55
C ASN A 183 -3.45 20.89 -0.83
N LEU A 184 -3.23 19.80 -0.09
CA LEU A 184 -2.00 19.62 0.68
C LEU A 184 -0.83 19.13 -0.18
N ASP A 185 -1.08 18.73 -1.42
CA ASP A 185 -0.04 18.30 -2.36
C ASP A 185 0.75 19.51 -2.88
N VAL A 186 2.04 19.62 -2.54
CA VAL A 186 2.98 20.64 -3.06
C VAL A 186 3.25 20.43 -4.55
N SER A 187 3.21 19.20 -5.03
CA SER A 187 3.51 18.86 -6.43
C SER A 187 2.34 19.10 -7.39
N SER A 188 1.18 19.50 -6.86
CA SER A 188 0.01 19.81 -7.67
C SER A 188 0.30 20.98 -8.62
N PRO A 189 0.07 20.84 -9.94
CA PRO A 189 0.25 21.93 -10.92
C PRO A 189 -0.61 23.17 -10.64
N ARG A 190 -1.59 23.05 -9.74
CA ARG A 190 -2.45 24.15 -9.28
C ARG A 190 -1.70 25.13 -8.37
N LYS A 191 -0.61 24.70 -7.75
CA LYS A 191 0.28 25.57 -6.98
C LYS A 191 1.36 26.05 -7.92
N GLU A 192 1.27 27.31 -8.34
CA GLU A 192 2.39 27.96 -9.01
C GLU A 192 3.54 27.95 -7.99
N THR A 193 4.57 27.15 -8.25
CA THR A 193 5.85 27.29 -7.54
C THR A 193 6.51 28.51 -8.19
N PRO A 194 6.50 29.70 -7.56
CA PRO A 194 7.11 30.84 -8.18
C PRO A 194 8.59 30.51 -8.37
N ILE A 195 9.05 30.45 -9.63
CA ILE A 195 10.46 30.38 -9.95
C ILE A 195 11.02 31.78 -9.63
N ILE A 196 11.29 32.02 -8.35
CA ILE A 196 11.89 33.27 -7.90
C ILE A 196 13.35 33.22 -8.32
N ASN A 197 13.67 33.88 -9.43
CA ASN A 197 15.03 34.07 -9.86
C ASN A 197 15.69 35.10 -8.93
N GLN A 198 16.32 34.62 -7.86
CA GLN A 198 16.90 35.45 -6.79
C GLN A 198 17.88 36.48 -7.33
N THR A 199 18.66 36.11 -8.36
CA THR A 199 19.61 36.99 -9.02
C THR A 199 18.92 38.17 -9.71
N LEU A 200 17.82 37.91 -10.42
CA LEU A 200 17.01 38.93 -11.08
C LEU A 200 16.32 39.85 -10.07
N ASN A 201 15.82 39.30 -8.97
CA ASN A 201 15.24 40.09 -7.88
C ASN A 201 16.30 40.97 -7.20
N GLN A 202 17.51 40.47 -6.96
CA GLN A 202 18.60 41.27 -6.41
C GLN A 202 19.00 42.41 -7.35
N GLN A 203 19.08 42.15 -8.66
CA GLN A 203 19.36 43.16 -9.67
C GLN A 203 18.25 44.22 -9.74
N LEU A 204 16.98 43.82 -9.76
CA LEU A 204 15.85 44.75 -9.74
C LEU A 204 15.85 45.62 -8.47
N THR A 205 16.16 45.03 -7.31
CA THR A 205 16.26 45.77 -6.04
C THR A 205 17.41 46.78 -6.09
N ALA A 206 18.57 46.39 -6.63
CA ALA A 206 19.71 47.29 -6.80
C ALA A 206 19.42 48.46 -7.77
N ILE A 207 18.68 48.19 -8.85
CA ILE A 207 18.21 49.22 -9.78
C ILE A 207 17.23 50.17 -9.10
N ALA A 208 16.27 49.65 -8.32
CA ALA A 208 15.32 50.46 -7.57
C ALA A 208 16.01 51.42 -6.59
N ILE A 209 16.99 50.92 -5.83
CA ILE A 209 17.80 51.74 -4.90
C ILE A 209 18.59 52.80 -5.67
N SER A 210 19.17 52.45 -6.82
CA SER A 210 19.94 53.38 -7.65
C SER A 210 19.05 54.50 -8.21
N LEU A 211 17.83 54.19 -8.62
CA LEU A 211 16.84 55.17 -9.10
C LEU A 211 16.37 56.10 -7.98
N GLU A 212 16.19 55.58 -6.78
CA GLU A 212 15.81 56.39 -5.62
C GLU A 212 16.93 57.36 -5.22
N GLN A 213 18.19 56.90 -5.26
CA GLN A 213 19.36 57.76 -5.07
C GLN A 213 19.49 58.83 -6.15
N LEU A 214 19.21 58.49 -7.42
CA LEU A 214 19.19 59.46 -8.51
C LEU A 214 18.12 60.54 -8.31
N ASN A 215 16.92 60.16 -7.88
CA ASN A 215 15.83 61.10 -7.61
C ASN A 215 16.15 62.03 -6.42
N GLN A 216 16.83 61.52 -5.39
CA GLN A 216 17.32 62.36 -4.27
C GLN A 216 18.48 63.28 -4.68
N SER A 217 19.33 62.85 -5.62
CA SER A 217 20.42 63.67 -6.16
C SER A 217 19.94 64.75 -7.15
N GLN A 218 18.82 64.52 -7.83
CA GLN A 218 18.16 65.47 -8.73
C GLN A 218 17.14 66.36 -8.00
N GLY A 219 17.51 66.88 -6.83
CA GLY A 219 16.91 68.10 -6.29
C GLY A 219 17.20 69.30 -7.21
N VAL A 220 16.60 69.31 -8.40
CA VAL A 220 16.74 70.35 -9.40
C VAL A 220 16.07 71.61 -8.86
N THR A 221 16.88 72.53 -8.36
CA THR A 221 16.48 73.92 -8.21
C THR A 221 16.24 74.46 -9.63
N MET A 222 14.98 74.56 -10.05
CA MET A 222 14.60 75.15 -11.33
C MET A 222 14.97 76.64 -11.32
N SER A 223 16.16 76.98 -11.84
CA SER A 223 16.57 78.36 -12.07
C SER A 223 15.81 78.94 -13.25
N ASN A 224 14.98 79.93 -12.95
CA ASN A 224 14.11 80.67 -13.85
C ASN A 224 14.92 81.44 -14.92
N LYS A 225 14.77 81.09 -16.22
CA LYS A 225 15.10 81.98 -17.35
C LYS A 225 14.08 81.79 -18.47
N THR A 226 13.16 82.73 -18.59
CA THR A 226 12.24 82.87 -19.73
C THR A 226 12.98 83.43 -20.96
N PRO A 227 12.81 82.84 -22.17
CA PRO A 227 13.29 83.45 -23.41
C PRO A 227 12.36 84.59 -23.89
N PRO A 228 12.86 85.58 -24.66
CA PRO A 228 12.05 86.70 -25.14
C PRO A 228 11.00 86.25 -26.19
N PRO A 229 9.83 86.92 -26.26
CA PRO A 229 8.73 86.51 -27.13
C PRO A 229 9.01 86.78 -28.62
N PRO A 230 8.55 85.89 -29.52
CA PRO A 230 8.69 86.07 -30.97
C PRO A 230 7.73 87.14 -31.55
N PRO A 231 8.08 87.78 -32.68
CA PRO A 231 7.27 88.81 -33.30
C PRO A 231 5.95 88.26 -33.88
N PRO A 232 4.86 89.06 -33.88
CA PRO A 232 3.53 88.62 -34.28
C PRO A 232 3.43 88.28 -35.78
N PRO A 233 2.67 87.24 -36.16
CA PRO A 233 2.51 86.79 -37.54
C PRO A 233 1.65 87.74 -38.40
N ALA A 234 1.97 87.80 -39.70
CA ALA A 234 1.27 88.62 -40.69
C ALA A 234 -0.19 88.18 -40.88
N LYS A 235 -1.10 89.17 -41.00
CA LYS A 235 -2.54 88.94 -41.18
C LYS A 235 -2.84 88.19 -42.49
N PRO A 236 -3.66 87.12 -42.48
CA PRO A 236 -4.03 86.39 -43.69
C PRO A 236 -5.01 87.19 -44.57
N PRO A 237 -4.97 87.00 -45.90
CA PRO A 237 -5.81 87.73 -46.84
C PRO A 237 -7.30 87.38 -46.72
N SER A 238 -8.15 88.37 -46.99
CA SER A 238 -9.61 88.30 -46.86
C SER A 238 -10.24 87.22 -47.76
N ARG A 239 -11.02 86.33 -47.12
CA ARG A 239 -11.76 85.23 -47.73
C ARG A 239 -12.82 85.73 -48.71
N ARG A 240 -12.77 85.28 -49.97
CA ARG A 240 -13.87 85.48 -50.94
C ARG A 240 -14.99 84.48 -50.63
N VAL A 241 -16.19 85.00 -50.41
CA VAL A 241 -17.42 84.23 -50.21
C VAL A 241 -17.92 83.79 -51.59
N ILE A 242 -18.11 82.48 -51.80
CA ILE A 242 -18.86 81.96 -52.95
C ILE A 242 -20.20 81.45 -52.41
N GLN A 243 -21.25 81.97 -53.02
CA GLN A 243 -22.65 81.86 -52.65
C GLN A 243 -23.29 80.71 -53.45
N LYS A 244 -24.10 79.89 -52.76
CA LYS A 244 -24.89 78.75 -53.25
C LYS A 244 -24.16 77.41 -53.33
N ASP A 245 -24.55 76.50 -52.43
CA ASP A 245 -25.17 75.23 -52.82
C ASP A 245 -25.65 74.48 -51.57
N GLN A 246 -26.93 74.64 -51.26
CA GLN A 246 -27.72 73.66 -50.50
C GLN A 246 -28.74 73.07 -51.47
N PRO A 247 -28.84 71.74 -51.52
CA PRO A 247 -30.16 71.09 -51.47
C PRO A 247 -30.12 69.84 -50.57
N GLU A 248 -30.97 69.79 -49.54
CA GLU A 248 -32.34 69.24 -49.46
C GLU A 248 -32.36 67.82 -48.87
N ARG A 249 -32.85 67.75 -47.63
CA ARG A 249 -33.19 66.50 -46.92
C ARG A 249 -34.53 65.99 -47.45
N LYS A 250 -34.59 64.72 -47.86
CA LYS A 250 -35.84 63.98 -47.98
C LYS A 250 -35.98 63.01 -46.80
N MET A 251 -37.22 62.95 -46.30
CA MET A 251 -37.72 62.14 -45.20
C MET A 251 -37.61 60.64 -45.48
#